data_AF-A0A6N9P9S2-F1
#
_entry.id   AF-A0A6N9P9S2-F1
#
_cell.length_a   1.000
_cell.length_b   1.000
_cell.length_c   1.000
_cell.angle_alpha   90.00
_cell.angle_beta   90.00
_cell.angle_gamma   90.00
#
_symmetry.space_group_name_H-M   'P 1'
#
loop_
_entity.id
_entity.type
_entity.pdbx_description
1 polymer ?
#
loop_
_entity_poly.entity_id
_entity_poly.type
_entity_poly.pdbx_seq_one_letter_code
_entity_poly.pdbx_strand_id
1 'polypeptide(L)'
;MEDEIEKLLNTLTGANAVLLSYANGKIEELDASRQRLIKEIAALNAETISPQKIEFLSAHLENWNTIDFDDRRQVTDIILSQVQATSDYVSFEWKI
;
A
#
# COMPACT_ATOMS: atom_id res chain seq x y z
N MET A 1 -55.54 25.18 -6.98
CA MET A 1 -54.60 25.74 -5.99
C MET A 1 -53.87 24.60 -5.27
N GLU A 2 -54.57 23.59 -4.76
CA GLU A 2 -53.93 22.37 -4.20
C GLU A 2 -53.09 21.60 -5.23
N ASP A 3 -53.56 21.43 -6.47
CA ASP A 3 -52.80 20.75 -7.54
C ASP A 3 -51.42 21.39 -7.84
N GLU A 4 -51.32 22.73 -7.78
CA GLU A 4 -50.04 23.41 -8.02
C GLU A 4 -49.08 23.22 -6.84
N ILE A 5 -49.61 23.19 -5.61
CA ILE A 5 -48.83 22.93 -4.39
C ILE A 5 -48.29 21.49 -4.41
N GLU A 6 -49.11 20.53 -4.80
CA GLU A 6 -48.72 19.12 -4.89
C GLU A 6 -47.68 18.87 -5.98
N LYS A 7 -47.80 19.55 -7.13
CA LYS A 7 -46.82 19.49 -8.22
C LYS A 7 -45.48 20.12 -7.83
N LEU A 8 -45.49 21.23 -7.09
CA LEU A 8 -44.29 21.85 -6.51
C LEU A 8 -43.62 20.94 -5.48
N LEU A 9 -44.40 20.34 -4.58
CA LEU A 9 -43.91 19.37 -3.59
C LEU A 9 -43.22 18.19 -4.28
N ASN A 10 -43.88 17.55 -5.24
CA ASN A 10 -43.31 16.42 -5.99
C ASN A 10 -42.01 16.80 -6.73
N THR A 11 -41.96 18.00 -7.31
CA THR A 11 -40.75 18.50 -8.00
C THR A 11 -39.60 18.74 -7.01
N LEU A 12 -39.87 19.32 -5.84
CA LEU A 12 -38.88 19.58 -4.79
C LEU A 12 -38.36 18.28 -4.17
N THR A 13 -39.25 17.32 -3.88
CA THR A 13 -38.87 16.01 -3.33
C THR A 13 -38.04 15.21 -4.33
N GLY A 14 -38.40 15.25 -5.61
CA GLY A 14 -37.63 14.64 -6.70
C GLY A 14 -36.23 15.24 -6.84
N ALA A 15 -36.12 16.58 -6.83
CA ALA A 15 -34.82 17.27 -6.87
C ALA A 15 -33.93 16.91 -5.67
N ASN A 16 -34.51 16.80 -4.47
CA ASN A 16 -33.76 16.39 -3.27
C ASN A 16 -33.26 14.95 -3.35
N ALA A 17 -34.08 14.02 -3.86
CA ALA A 17 -33.68 12.62 -4.06
C ALA A 17 -32.50 12.50 -5.05
N VAL A 18 -32.51 13.28 -6.14
CA VAL A 18 -31.42 13.29 -7.12
C VAL A 18 -30.12 13.83 -6.50
N LEU A 19 -30.19 14.93 -5.74
CA LEU A 19 -29.01 15.49 -5.06
C LEU A 19 -28.44 14.55 -4.01
N LEU A 20 -29.28 13.88 -3.22
CA LEU A 20 -28.85 12.87 -2.26
C LEU A 20 -28.19 11.68 -2.94
N SER A 21 -28.77 11.18 -4.05
CA SER A 21 -28.17 10.10 -4.83
C SER A 21 -26.80 10.49 -5.39
N TYR A 22 -26.66 11.73 -5.88
CA TYR A 22 -25.39 12.24 -6.38
C TYR A 22 -24.35 12.36 -5.25
N ALA A 23 -24.74 12.91 -4.10
CA ALA A 23 -23.86 13.04 -2.94
C ALA A 23 -23.39 11.66 -2.45
N ASN A 24 -24.29 10.68 -2.35
CA ASN A 24 -23.94 9.31 -1.97
C ASN A 24 -23.00 8.65 -2.98
N GLY A 25 -23.28 8.79 -4.28
CA GLY A 25 -22.38 8.28 -5.32
C GLY A 25 -20.98 8.90 -5.23
N LYS A 26 -20.89 10.20 -4.95
CA LYS A 26 -19.59 10.87 -4.75
C LYS A 26 -18.85 10.37 -3.50
N ILE A 27 -19.57 10.07 -2.43
CA ILE A 27 -19.00 9.48 -1.20
C ILE A 27 -18.44 8.09 -1.49
N GLU A 28 -19.18 7.24 -2.21
CA GLU A 28 -18.73 5.90 -2.59
C GLU A 28 -17.49 5.93 -3.48
N GLU A 29 -17.45 6.82 -4.48
CA GLU A 29 -16.26 7.02 -5.32
C GLU A 29 -15.03 7.44 -4.50
N LEU A 30 -15.21 8.37 -3.56
CA LEU A 30 -14.13 8.84 -2.68
C LEU A 30 -13.66 7.73 -1.74
N ASP A 31 -14.56 6.92 -1.19
CA ASP A 31 -14.19 5.80 -0.33
C ASP A 31 -13.43 4.72 -1.12
N ALA A 32 -13.88 4.39 -2.34
CA ALA A 32 -13.17 3.46 -3.22
C ALA A 32 -11.76 3.96 -3.55
N SER A 33 -11.61 5.26 -3.86
CA SER A 33 -10.31 5.88 -4.10
C SER A 33 -9.40 5.84 -2.86
N ARG A 34 -9.97 6.16 -1.69
CA ARG A 34 -9.26 6.10 -0.40
C ARG A 34 -8.77 4.68 -0.10
N GLN A 35 -9.62 3.67 -0.27
CA GLN A 35 -9.24 2.27 -0.05
C GLN A 35 -8.13 1.82 -1.01
N ARG A 36 -8.17 2.25 -2.28
CA ARG A 36 -7.11 1.96 -3.25
C ARG A 36 -5.77 2.56 -2.82
N LEU A 37 -5.76 3.84 -2.43
CA LEU A 37 -4.53 4.52 -1.98
C LEU A 37 -3.93 3.89 -0.72
N ILE A 38 -4.77 3.46 0.23
CA ILE A 38 -4.30 2.74 1.43
C ILE A 38 -3.60 1.44 1.05
N LYS A 39 -4.14 0.69 0.09
CA LYS A 39 -3.51 -0.55 -0.40
C LYS A 39 -2.17 -0.27 -1.08
N GLU A 40 -2.10 0.78 -1.89
CA GLU A 40 -0.86 1.17 -2.58
C GLU A 40 0.21 1.62 -1.58
N ILE A 41 -0.16 2.43 -0.58
CA ILE A 41 0.75 2.82 0.52
C ILE A 41 1.23 1.60 1.30
N ALA A 42 0.34 0.64 1.60
CA ALA A 42 0.72 -0.57 2.32
C ALA A 42 1.69 -1.44 1.50
N ALA A 43 1.49 -1.55 0.18
CA ALA A 43 2.39 -2.26 -0.72
C ALA A 43 3.78 -1.58 -0.76
N LEU A 44 3.82 -0.26 -0.97
CA LEU A 44 5.06 0.51 -0.98
C LEU A 44 5.83 0.40 0.34
N ASN A 45 5.14 0.49 1.48
CA ASN A 45 5.75 0.33 2.80
C ASN A 45 6.25 -1.11 3.07
N ALA A 46 5.61 -2.13 2.51
CA ALA A 46 6.09 -3.50 2.61
C ALA A 46 7.38 -3.71 1.81
N GLU A 47 7.54 -2.97 0.72
CA GLU A 47 8.71 -3.02 -0.16
C GLU A 47 9.87 -2.13 0.30
N THR A 48 9.64 -1.16 1.18
CA THR A 48 10.71 -0.27 1.67
C THR A 48 11.44 -0.84 2.88
N ILE A 49 12.78 -0.90 2.81
CA ILE A 49 13.64 -1.24 3.95
C ILE A 49 13.50 -0.13 5.00
N SER A 50 13.12 -0.49 6.23
CA SER A 50 12.94 0.49 7.32
C SER A 50 14.26 1.19 7.70
N PRO A 51 14.25 2.43 8.21
CA PRO A 51 15.47 3.15 8.60
C PRO A 51 16.33 2.38 9.60
N GLN A 52 15.71 1.66 10.53
CA GLN A 52 16.39 0.80 11.50
C GLN A 52 17.12 -0.37 10.82
N LYS A 53 16.53 -0.97 9.78
CA LYS A 53 17.20 -2.00 8.98
C LYS A 53 18.36 -1.43 8.18
N ILE A 54 18.25 -0.20 7.68
CA ILE A 54 19.35 0.48 6.99
C ILE A 54 20.53 0.69 7.95
N GLU A 55 20.28 1.20 9.15
CA GLU A 55 21.32 1.40 10.16
C GLU A 55 21.98 0.09 10.59
N PHE A 56 21.16 -0.96 10.81
CA PHE A 56 21.64 -2.32 11.07
C PHE A 56 22.54 -2.82 9.93
N LEU A 57 22.09 -2.73 8.68
CA LEU A 57 22.87 -3.18 7.52
C LEU A 57 24.19 -2.43 7.41
N SER A 58 24.19 -1.10 7.57
CA SER A 58 25.41 -0.29 7.51
C SER A 58 26.44 -0.73 8.55
N ALA A 59 26.04 -0.89 9.81
CA ALA A 59 26.94 -1.28 10.90
C ALA A 59 27.53 -2.69 10.71
N HIS A 60 26.74 -3.64 10.19
CA HIS A 60 27.19 -5.03 10.00
C HIS A 60 27.99 -5.21 8.71
N LEU A 61 27.67 -4.50 7.63
CA LEU A 61 28.43 -4.52 6.39
C LEU A 61 29.80 -3.87 6.55
N GLU A 62 29.92 -2.79 7.32
CA GLU A 62 31.21 -2.16 7.66
C GLU A 62 32.14 -3.13 8.40
N ASN A 63 31.58 -4.01 9.22
CA ASN A 63 32.31 -4.97 10.05
C ASN A 63 32.17 -6.43 9.55
N TRP A 64 31.85 -6.64 8.28
CA TRP A 64 31.46 -7.94 7.72
C TRP A 64 32.42 -9.09 8.06
N ASN A 65 33.72 -8.82 8.04
CA ASN A 65 34.76 -9.83 8.27
C ASN A 65 34.88 -10.26 9.75
N THR A 66 34.33 -9.48 10.68
CA THR A 66 34.48 -9.69 12.13
C THR A 66 33.18 -10.11 12.82
N ILE A 67 32.03 -9.91 12.18
CA ILE A 67 30.73 -10.35 12.71
C ILE A 67 30.57 -11.88 12.62
N ASP A 68 29.71 -12.42 13.47
CA ASP A 68 29.49 -13.86 13.55
C ASP A 68 28.62 -14.39 12.40
N PHE A 69 28.39 -15.71 12.38
CA PHE A 69 27.59 -16.32 11.33
C PHE A 69 26.11 -15.91 11.38
N ASP A 70 25.54 -15.73 12.58
CA ASP A 70 24.11 -15.41 12.70
C ASP A 70 23.85 -13.98 12.22
N ASP A 71 24.74 -13.05 12.55
CA ASP A 71 24.71 -11.68 12.05
C ASP A 71 24.82 -11.64 10.53
N ARG A 72 25.75 -12.42 9.94
CA ARG A 72 25.88 -12.54 8.48
C ARG A 72 24.62 -13.11 7.85
N ARG A 73 24.01 -14.10 8.49
CA ARG A 73 22.75 -14.70 8.05
C ARG A 73 21.61 -13.68 8.09
N GLN A 74 21.48 -12.91 9.16
CA GLN A 74 20.46 -11.87 9.29
C GLN A 74 20.61 -10.79 8.22
N VAL A 75 21.85 -10.30 7.99
CA VAL A 75 22.13 -9.36 6.88
C VAL A 75 21.69 -9.95 5.55
N THR A 76 22.04 -11.21 5.30
CA THR A 76 21.69 -11.95 4.08
C THR A 76 20.17 -12.08 3.90
N ASP A 77 19.44 -12.43 4.97
CA ASP A 77 17.99 -12.55 4.97
C ASP A 77 17.28 -11.20 4.70
N ILE A 78 17.92 -10.08 5.06
CA ILE A 78 17.39 -8.74 4.78
C ILE A 78 17.60 -8.35 3.31
N ILE A 79 18.74 -8.69 2.70
CA ILE A 79 19.12 -8.20 1.35
C ILE A 79 18.79 -9.16 0.22
N LEU A 80 18.71 -10.48 0.47
CA LEU A 80 18.38 -11.48 -0.54
C LEU A 80 16.87 -11.76 -0.59
N SER A 81 16.35 -11.84 -1.81
CA SER A 81 15.01 -12.32 -2.13
C SER A 81 15.04 -13.83 -2.36
N GLN A 82 15.94 -14.30 -3.23
CA GLN A 82 16.04 -15.70 -3.60
C GLN A 82 17.49 -16.09 -3.92
N VAL A 83 17.83 -17.36 -3.65
CA VAL A 83 19.05 -18.00 -4.13
C VAL A 83 18.65 -19.21 -4.95
N GLN A 84 19.10 -19.27 -6.20
CA GLN A 84 18.92 -20.45 -7.04
C GLN A 84 20.28 -21.07 -7.29
N ALA A 85 20.41 -22.37 -7.04
CA ALA A 85 21.63 -23.11 -7.28
C ALA A 85 21.34 -24.28 -8.22
N THR A 86 22.11 -24.35 -9.30
CA THR A 86 22.17 -25.50 -10.21
C THR A 86 23.53 -26.18 -10.08
N SER A 87 23.77 -27.26 -10.84
CA SER A 87 25.09 -27.88 -10.91
C SER A 87 26.16 -26.93 -11.45
N ASP A 88 25.75 -25.93 -12.24
CA ASP A 88 26.67 -25.16 -13.08
C ASP A 88 26.83 -23.71 -12.59
N TYR A 89 25.81 -23.16 -11.94
CA TYR A 89 25.84 -21.79 -11.42
C TYR A 89 24.96 -21.58 -10.21
N VAL A 90 25.26 -20.51 -9.48
CA VAL A 90 24.44 -19.94 -8.42
C VAL A 90 24.01 -18.54 -8.84
N SER A 91 22.72 -18.25 -8.77
CA SER A 91 22.16 -16.92 -8.99
C SER A 91 21.54 -16.37 -7.71
N PHE A 92 21.66 -15.06 -7.55
CA PHE A 92 21.14 -14.32 -6.41
C PHE A 92 20.15 -13.28 -6.91
N GLU A 93 18.96 -13.29 -6.34
CA GLU A 93 17.95 -12.24 -6.53
C GLU A 93 17.97 -11.35 -5.28
N TRP A 94 18.18 -10.06 -5.48
CA TRP A 94 18.31 -9.07 -4.42
C TRP A 94 16.96 -8.38 -4.19
N LYS A 95 16.69 -7.97 -2.94
CA LYS A 95 15.53 -7.15 -2.57
C LYS A 95 15.69 -5.67 -2.94
N ILE A 96 16.86 -5.28 -3.45
CA ILE A 96 17.31 -3.90 -3.69
C ILE A 96 17.58 -3.70 -5.17
#